data_AF-A0A3C0AF39-F1
#
_entry.id   AF-A0A3C0AF39-F1
#
_cell.length_a   1.000
_cell.length_b   1.000
_cell.length_c   1.000
_cell.angle_alpha   90.00
_cell.angle_beta   90.00
_cell.angle_gamma   90.00
#
_symmetry.space_group_name_H-M   'P 1'
#
loop_
_entity.id
_entity.type
_entity.pdbx_description
1 polymer ?
#
loop_
_entity_poly.entity_id
_entity_poly.type
_entity_poly.pdbx_seq_one_letter_code
_entity_poly.pdbx_strand_id
1 'polypeptide(L)'
;SITGKTDIITQWDGPTVESVGLLKMDFLGLRNLTILDKAVQNVKKHCNIDINPHKLPLDDRETFELLQRGETKGIFQLESGGMRDLLTKMKPDKFEDIIATSALYRPGPLEGGMVMQYVDVKNNRIPIPKVHPIVDEILDETYGVMVYQEQVM
;
A
#
# COMPACT_ATOMS: atom_id res chain seq x y z
N SER A 1 14.31 28.74 -24.86
CA SER A 1 13.30 29.06 -25.88
C SER A 1 12.87 27.75 -26.51
N ILE A 2 11.69 27.23 -26.16
CA ILE A 2 11.17 25.98 -26.73
C ILE A 2 10.39 26.38 -27.98
N THR A 3 11.08 26.37 -29.12
CA THR A 3 10.49 26.56 -30.45
C THR A 3 9.96 25.21 -30.96
N GLY A 4 8.66 25.12 -31.24
CA GLY A 4 8.11 24.11 -32.16
C GLY A 4 7.05 23.13 -31.64
N LYS A 5 6.58 23.21 -30.38
CA LYS A 5 5.42 22.41 -29.94
C LYS A 5 4.16 23.26 -29.85
N THR A 6 3.18 22.96 -30.70
CA THR A 6 1.82 23.48 -30.60
C THR A 6 1.03 22.51 -29.73
N ASP A 7 1.29 22.52 -28.42
CA ASP A 7 0.56 21.66 -27.50
C ASP A 7 -0.90 22.15 -27.42
N ILE A 8 -1.85 21.28 -27.77
CA ILE A 8 -3.28 21.56 -27.64
C ILE A 8 -3.66 21.31 -26.18
N ILE A 9 -4.11 22.36 -25.50
CA ILE A 9 -4.52 22.31 -24.09
C ILE A 9 -5.97 22.79 -23.94
N THR A 10 -6.67 22.23 -22.95
CA THR A 10 -7.98 22.76 -22.54
C THR A 10 -7.80 24.08 -21.80
N GLN A 11 -8.72 25.02 -21.96
CA GLN A 11 -8.73 26.26 -21.17
C GLN A 11 -9.31 26.05 -19.77
N TRP A 12 -10.13 25.01 -19.60
CA TRP A 12 -10.69 24.59 -18.32
C TRP A 12 -9.79 23.53 -17.66
N ASP A 13 -9.78 23.52 -16.33
CA ASP A 13 -9.10 22.51 -15.54
C ASP A 13 -9.84 21.17 -15.55
N GLY A 14 -9.17 20.11 -15.10
CA GLY A 14 -9.68 18.74 -15.18
C GLY A 14 -11.09 18.55 -14.60
N PRO A 15 -11.37 18.99 -13.35
CA PRO A 15 -12.71 18.89 -12.76
C PRO A 15 -13.79 19.61 -13.58
N THR A 16 -13.47 20.79 -14.13
CA THR A 16 -14.42 21.55 -14.95
C THR A 16 -14.70 20.84 -16.27
N VAL A 17 -13.66 20.32 -16.95
CA VAL A 17 -13.79 19.49 -18.17
C VAL A 17 -14.68 18.27 -17.91
N GLU A 18 -14.48 17.58 -16.79
CA GLU A 18 -15.28 16.42 -16.41
C GLU A 18 -16.75 16.81 -16.14
N SER A 19 -16.99 17.92 -15.43
CA SER A 19 -18.35 18.40 -15.09
C SER A 19 -19.22 18.76 -16.31
N VAL A 20 -18.60 19.14 -17.43
CA VAL A 20 -19.31 19.44 -18.69
C VAL A 20 -19.51 18.20 -19.57
N GLY A 21 -19.18 17.01 -19.05
CA GLY A 21 -19.41 15.72 -19.69
C GLY A 21 -18.29 15.28 -20.64
N LEU A 22 -17.12 15.91 -20.60
CA LEU A 22 -15.97 15.47 -21.39
C LEU A 22 -15.20 14.37 -20.66
N LEU A 23 -14.75 13.37 -21.43
CA LEU A 23 -13.90 12.30 -20.92
C LEU A 23 -12.51 12.86 -20.57
N LYS A 24 -12.13 12.72 -19.31
CA LYS A 24 -10.82 13.09 -18.79
C LYS A 24 -10.06 11.84 -18.37
N MET A 25 -8.82 11.70 -18.84
CA MET A 25 -7.91 10.61 -18.47
C MET A 25 -6.63 11.19 -17.89
N ASP A 26 -6.23 10.72 -16.72
CA ASP A 26 -4.97 11.10 -16.10
C ASP A 26 -3.83 10.20 -16.56
N PHE A 27 -2.77 10.81 -17.08
CA PHE A 27 -1.51 10.12 -17.35
C PHE A 27 -0.55 10.36 -16.19
N LEU A 28 -0.46 9.39 -15.27
CA LEU A 28 0.41 9.45 -14.10
C LEU A 28 1.79 8.87 -14.39
N GLY A 29 2.83 9.71 -14.26
CA GLY A 29 4.22 9.28 -14.37
C GLY A 29 4.75 8.61 -13.10
N LEU A 30 4.42 7.34 -12.90
CA LEU A 30 4.87 6.59 -11.72
C LEU A 30 6.28 6.01 -11.88
N ARG A 31 7.26 6.62 -11.20
CA ARG A 31 8.68 6.21 -11.27
C ARG A 31 8.94 4.79 -10.75
N ASN A 32 8.15 4.31 -9.79
CA ASN A 32 8.28 2.96 -9.23
C ASN A 32 8.13 1.86 -10.29
N LEU A 33 7.21 2.02 -11.26
CA LEU A 33 7.01 1.09 -12.37
C LEU A 33 8.24 1.04 -13.28
N THR A 34 8.86 2.18 -13.55
CA THR A 34 10.14 2.24 -14.30
C THR A 34 11.28 1.55 -13.53
N ILE A 35 11.30 1.64 -12.20
CA ILE A 35 12.29 0.95 -11.37
C ILE A 35 12.07 -0.56 -11.42
N LEU A 36 10.82 -1.02 -11.30
CA LEU A 36 10.46 -2.43 -11.39
C LEU A 36 10.84 -3.05 -12.74
N ASP A 37 10.49 -2.38 -13.85
CA ASP A 37 10.85 -2.82 -15.20
C ASP A 37 12.38 -2.98 -15.37
N LYS A 38 13.16 -1.99 -14.93
CA LYS A 38 14.62 -2.06 -14.94
C LYS A 38 15.16 -3.18 -14.06
N ALA A 39 14.57 -3.42 -12.89
CA ALA A 39 14.98 -4.50 -12.01
C ALA A 39 14.79 -5.87 -12.67
N VAL A 40 13.63 -6.11 -13.28
CA VAL A 40 13.33 -7.35 -14.03
C VAL A 40 14.31 -7.53 -15.19
N GLN A 41 14.56 -6.47 -15.98
CA GLN A 41 15.52 -6.52 -17.08
C GLN A 41 16.94 -6.85 -16.61
N ASN A 42 17.36 -6.27 -15.48
CA ASN A 42 18.68 -6.53 -14.91
C ASN A 42 18.81 -8.00 -14.44
N VAL A 43 17.79 -8.54 -13.77
CA VAL A 43 17.80 -9.95 -13.35
C VAL A 43 17.87 -10.88 -14.56
N LYS A 44 17.11 -10.59 -15.63
CA LYS A 44 17.18 -11.37 -16.88
C LYS A 44 18.57 -11.30 -17.51
N LYS A 45 19.19 -10.11 -17.56
CA LYS A 45 20.51 -9.90 -18.16
C LYS A 45 21.64 -10.61 -17.40
N HIS A 46 21.60 -10.61 -16.07
CA HIS A 46 22.72 -11.07 -15.23
C HIS A 46 22.53 -12.48 -14.67
N CYS A 47 21.29 -12.92 -14.45
CA CYS A 47 20.97 -14.22 -13.86
C CYS A 47 20.32 -15.17 -14.87
N ASN A 48 19.95 -14.69 -16.07
CA ASN A 48 19.18 -15.45 -17.07
C ASN A 48 17.84 -16.00 -16.52
N ILE A 49 17.23 -15.27 -15.57
CA ILE A 49 15.94 -15.59 -14.98
C ILE A 49 14.89 -14.63 -15.57
N ASP A 50 13.81 -15.18 -16.12
CA ASP A 50 12.71 -14.38 -16.66
C ASP A 50 11.61 -14.22 -15.59
N ILE A 51 11.54 -13.03 -14.99
CA ILE A 51 10.56 -12.71 -13.94
C ILE A 51 9.32 -12.12 -14.58
N ASN A 52 8.15 -12.67 -14.26
CA ASN A 52 6.86 -12.05 -14.52
C ASN A 52 6.28 -11.49 -13.21
N PRO A 53 6.30 -10.15 -13.00
CA PRO A 53 5.79 -9.54 -11.77
C PRO A 53 4.34 -9.90 -11.42
N HIS A 54 3.49 -10.16 -12.42
CA HIS A 54 2.08 -10.53 -12.20
C HIS A 54 1.88 -11.94 -11.64
N LYS A 55 2.94 -12.76 -11.63
CA LYS A 55 2.91 -14.15 -11.16
C LYS A 55 3.69 -14.36 -9.86
N LEU A 56 4.19 -13.28 -9.25
CA LEU A 56 4.90 -13.38 -7.98
C LEU A 56 3.92 -13.81 -6.87
N PRO A 57 4.34 -14.72 -5.98
CA PRO A 57 3.53 -15.11 -4.83
C PRO A 57 3.32 -13.92 -3.88
N LEU A 58 2.18 -13.89 -3.20
CA LEU A 58 1.85 -12.88 -2.19
C LEU A 58 2.18 -13.33 -0.76
N ASP A 59 2.61 -14.58 -0.60
CA ASP A 59 2.93 -15.27 0.65
C ASP A 59 4.44 -15.57 0.81
N ASP A 60 5.30 -14.84 0.09
CA ASP A 60 6.75 -15.05 0.14
C ASP A 60 7.35 -14.70 1.50
N ARG A 61 7.83 -15.73 2.20
CA ARG A 61 8.34 -15.62 3.57
C ARG A 61 9.56 -14.68 3.68
N GLU A 62 10.50 -14.76 2.74
CA GLU A 62 11.72 -13.92 2.79
C GLU A 62 11.37 -12.43 2.65
N THR A 63 10.38 -12.11 1.82
CA THR A 63 9.83 -10.76 1.69
C THR A 63 9.22 -10.29 3.01
N PHE A 64 8.40 -11.10 3.69
CA PHE A 64 7.85 -10.71 5.00
C PHE A 64 8.94 -10.54 6.05
N GLU A 65 9.91 -11.44 6.13
CA GLU A 65 11.03 -11.31 7.08
C GLU A 65 11.81 -10.00 6.86
N LEU A 66 12.00 -9.58 5.60
CA LEU A 66 12.61 -8.28 5.27
C LEU A 66 11.77 -7.11 5.79
N LEU A 67 10.44 -7.15 5.60
CA LEU A 67 9.53 -6.13 6.12
C LEU A 67 9.53 -6.09 7.66
N GLN A 68 9.55 -7.26 8.31
CA GLN A 68 9.59 -7.39 9.77
C GLN A 68 10.89 -6.82 10.38
N ARG A 69 12.00 -6.86 9.64
CA ARG A 69 13.27 -6.21 10.04
C ARG A 69 13.29 -4.70 9.75
N GLY A 70 12.28 -4.16 9.07
CA GLY A 70 12.21 -2.74 8.70
C GLY A 70 13.19 -2.34 7.60
N GLU A 71 13.69 -3.30 6.81
CA GLU A 71 14.68 -3.11 5.75
C GLU A 71 14.07 -2.52 4.45
N THR A 72 13.14 -1.57 4.58
CA THR A 72 12.26 -1.13 3.48
C THR A 72 12.78 0.07 2.68
N LYS A 73 14.09 0.32 2.69
CA LYS A 73 14.66 1.43 1.93
C LYS A 73 14.53 1.14 0.42
N GLY A 74 13.82 2.01 -0.30
CA GLY A 74 13.55 1.82 -1.73
C GLY A 74 12.31 0.99 -2.04
N ILE A 75 11.54 0.57 -1.03
CA ILE A 75 10.27 -0.14 -1.20
C ILE A 75 9.13 0.87 -1.22
N PHE A 76 8.44 0.95 -2.36
CA PHE A 76 7.35 1.91 -2.60
C PHE A 76 6.35 1.97 -1.43
N GLN A 77 5.97 3.18 -1.02
CA GLN A 77 5.10 3.52 0.13
C GLN A 77 5.63 3.15 1.52
N LEU A 78 6.59 2.22 1.64
CA LEU A 78 7.04 1.67 2.92
C LEU A 78 8.35 2.29 3.45
N GLU A 79 8.87 3.33 2.81
CA GLU A 79 10.24 3.80 3.04
C GLU A 79 10.43 4.70 4.27
N SER A 80 9.36 5.36 4.74
CA SER A 80 9.46 6.41 5.75
C SER A 80 9.87 5.87 7.13
N GLY A 81 10.49 6.71 7.97
CA GLY A 81 10.99 6.30 9.28
C GLY A 81 9.91 5.72 10.20
N GLY A 82 8.77 6.40 10.34
CA GLY A 82 7.68 5.89 11.17
C GLY A 82 6.97 4.69 10.54
N MET A 83 6.97 4.55 9.21
CA MET A 83 6.46 3.35 8.55
C MET A 83 7.32 2.13 8.87
N ARG A 84 8.64 2.27 8.87
CA ARG A 84 9.57 1.21 9.30
C ARG A 84 9.37 0.83 10.76
N ASP A 85 9.19 1.82 11.63
CA ASP A 85 8.89 1.58 13.04
C ASP A 85 7.57 0.82 13.21
N LEU A 86 6.53 1.18 12.45
CA LEU A 86 5.28 0.44 12.43
C LEU A 86 5.48 -1.01 11.96
N LEU A 87 6.18 -1.23 10.84
CA LEU A 87 6.41 -2.59 10.31
C LEU A 87 7.17 -3.48 11.30
N THR A 88 8.19 -2.95 11.98
CA THR A 88 8.95 -3.73 12.98
C THR A 88 8.14 -4.07 14.22
N LYS A 89 7.19 -3.21 14.61
CA LYS A 89 6.24 -3.47 15.71
C LYS A 89 5.11 -4.42 15.30
N MET A 90 4.52 -4.22 14.13
CA MET A 90 3.41 -4.99 13.58
C MET A 90 3.84 -6.41 13.20
N LYS A 91 5.06 -6.56 12.69
CA LYS A 91 5.61 -7.81 12.14
C LYS A 91 4.68 -8.43 11.09
N PRO A 92 4.49 -7.80 9.90
CA PRO A 92 3.59 -8.32 8.86
C PRO A 92 3.98 -9.75 8.45
N ASP A 93 2.99 -10.62 8.29
CA ASP A 93 3.17 -12.04 7.93
C ASP A 93 2.16 -12.53 6.88
N LYS A 94 1.25 -11.65 6.46
CA LYS A 94 0.32 -11.86 5.34
C LYS A 94 0.17 -10.57 4.53
N PHE A 95 -0.34 -10.69 3.30
CA PHE A 95 -0.45 -9.55 2.39
C PHE A 95 -1.41 -8.47 2.91
N GLU A 96 -2.47 -8.88 3.61
CA GLU A 96 -3.48 -8.01 4.21
C GLU A 96 -2.86 -7.04 5.22
N ASP A 97 -1.76 -7.40 5.89
CA ASP A 97 -1.07 -6.48 6.80
C ASP A 97 -0.37 -5.33 6.06
N ILE A 98 0.08 -5.57 4.83
CA ILE A 98 0.68 -4.52 4.00
C ILE A 98 -0.41 -3.52 3.60
N ILE A 99 -1.60 -4.02 3.25
CA ILE A 99 -2.78 -3.19 2.96
C ILE A 99 -3.17 -2.39 4.22
N ALA A 100 -3.31 -3.06 5.36
CA ALA A 100 -3.66 -2.42 6.64
C ALA A 100 -2.63 -1.37 7.04
N THR A 101 -1.34 -1.63 6.84
CA THR A 101 -0.25 -0.67 7.11
C THR A 101 -0.46 0.65 6.33
N SER A 102 -0.82 0.58 5.05
CA SER A 102 -1.06 1.78 4.23
C SER A 102 -2.33 2.54 4.65
N ALA A 103 -3.35 1.83 5.14
CA ALA A 103 -4.58 2.44 5.66
C ALA A 103 -4.36 3.09 7.04
N LEU A 104 -3.64 2.40 7.94
CA LEU A 104 -3.40 2.79 9.33
C LEU A 104 -2.36 3.90 9.46
N TYR A 105 -1.38 3.99 8.56
CA TYR A 105 -0.33 5.01 8.63
C TYR A 105 -0.81 6.36 8.06
N ARG A 106 -1.88 6.91 8.65
CA ARG A 106 -2.48 8.21 8.34
C ARG A 106 -2.68 9.01 9.64
N PRO A 107 -2.74 10.35 9.60
CA PRO A 107 -2.83 11.18 10.82
C PRO A 107 -3.97 10.78 11.77
N GLY A 108 -5.18 10.55 11.25
CA GLY A 108 -6.34 10.18 12.07
C GLY A 108 -6.15 8.88 12.86
N PRO A 109 -5.88 7.73 12.22
CA PRO A 109 -5.66 6.47 12.93
C PRO A 109 -4.45 6.49 13.89
N LEU A 110 -3.40 7.26 13.57
CA LEU A 110 -2.23 7.42 14.44
C LEU A 110 -2.58 8.15 15.75
N GLU A 111 -3.37 9.22 15.68
CA GLU A 111 -3.82 9.97 16.85
C GLU A 111 -4.86 9.20 17.68
N GLY A 112 -5.68 8.38 17.01
CA GLY A 112 -6.75 7.59 17.64
C GLY A 112 -6.29 6.29 18.34
N GLY A 113 -4.99 5.97 18.34
CA GLY A 113 -4.46 4.76 18.97
C GLY A 113 -4.78 3.44 18.25
N MET A 114 -5.54 3.49 17.14
CA MET A 114 -5.97 2.33 16.36
C MET A 114 -4.79 1.50 15.84
N VAL A 115 -3.70 2.17 15.46
CA VAL A 115 -2.48 1.53 14.97
C VAL A 115 -1.89 0.61 16.04
N MET A 116 -1.78 1.08 17.28
CA MET A 116 -1.23 0.28 18.39
C MET A 116 -2.17 -0.84 18.79
N GLN A 117 -3.49 -0.60 18.77
CA GLN A 117 -4.48 -1.65 18.99
C GLN A 117 -4.34 -2.79 17.97
N TYR A 118 -4.24 -2.47 16.67
CA TYR A 118 -4.02 -3.47 15.63
C TYR A 118 -2.74 -4.29 15.91
N VAL A 119 -1.64 -3.60 16.21
CA VAL A 119 -0.34 -4.23 16.52
C VAL A 119 -0.44 -5.15 17.74
N ASP A 120 -1.13 -4.72 18.80
CA ASP A 120 -1.20 -5.47 20.05
C ASP A 120 -2.13 -6.68 19.95
N VAL A 121 -3.27 -6.56 19.26
CA VAL A 121 -4.15 -7.70 19.00
C VAL A 121 -3.44 -8.72 18.11
N LYS A 122 -2.86 -8.26 16.99
CA LYS A 122 -2.14 -9.11 16.06
C LYS A 122 -1.04 -9.93 16.77
N ASN A 123 -0.26 -9.28 17.62
CA ASN A 123 0.83 -9.91 18.36
C ASN A 123 0.35 -10.69 19.61
N ASN A 124 -0.96 -10.93 19.77
CA ASN A 124 -1.57 -11.62 20.90
C ASN A 124 -1.23 -11.00 22.27
N ARG A 125 -0.95 -9.69 22.33
CA ARG A 125 -0.71 -8.96 23.58
C ARG A 125 -2.01 -8.60 24.27
N ILE A 126 -3.06 -8.40 23.49
CA ILE A 126 -4.44 -8.20 23.94
C ILE A 126 -5.38 -9.12 23.14
N PRO A 127 -6.51 -9.57 23.71
CA PRO A 127 -7.48 -10.38 22.99
C PRO A 127 -8.16 -9.58 21.88
N ILE A 128 -8.59 -10.27 20.81
CA ILE A 128 -9.42 -9.67 19.74
C ILE A 128 -10.71 -9.14 20.37
N PRO A 129 -11.02 -7.83 20.21
CA PRO A 129 -12.28 -7.27 20.67
C PRO A 129 -13.46 -7.97 19.97
N LYS A 130 -14.48 -8.34 20.74
CA LYS A 130 -15.73 -8.90 20.21
C LYS A 130 -16.87 -7.95 20.46
N VAL A 131 -17.69 -7.74 19.44
CA VAL A 131 -18.83 -6.82 19.47
C VAL A 131 -20.11 -7.60 19.22
N HIS A 132 -20.18 -8.33 18.11
CA HIS A 132 -21.35 -9.10 17.69
C HIS A 132 -20.93 -10.10 16.60
N PRO A 133 -21.46 -11.34 16.55
CA PRO A 133 -21.01 -12.36 15.60
C PRO A 133 -20.89 -11.90 14.14
N ILE A 134 -21.87 -11.11 13.65
CA ILE A 134 -21.84 -10.55 12.28
C ILE A 134 -20.69 -9.55 12.09
N VAL A 135 -20.44 -8.69 13.08
CA VAL A 135 -19.38 -7.69 13.02
C VAL A 135 -18.02 -8.36 13.16
N ASP A 136 -17.93 -9.33 14.07
CA ASP A 136 -16.70 -10.07 14.35
C ASP A 136 -16.25 -10.86 13.10
N GLU A 137 -17.18 -11.40 12.30
CA GLU A 137 -16.86 -12.07 11.02
C GLU A 137 -16.28 -11.10 9.98
N ILE A 138 -16.83 -9.89 9.87
CA ILE A 138 -16.35 -8.87 8.92
C ILE A 138 -14.96 -8.34 9.30
N LEU A 139 -14.68 -8.23 10.61
CA LEU A 139 -13.44 -7.66 11.13
C LEU A 139 -12.34 -8.69 11.39
N ASP A 140 -12.55 -9.97 11.08
CA ASP A 140 -11.59 -11.04 11.36
C ASP A 140 -10.25 -10.80 10.65
N GLU A 141 -10.30 -10.34 9.40
CA GLU A 141 -9.10 -10.03 8.59
C GLU A 141 -8.23 -8.91 9.19
N THR A 142 -8.85 -7.99 9.94
CA THR A 142 -8.22 -6.82 10.59
C THR A 142 -8.20 -6.93 12.12
N TYR A 143 -8.29 -8.16 12.64
CA TYR A 143 -8.13 -8.44 14.07
C TYR A 143 -9.14 -7.70 14.97
N GLY A 144 -10.38 -7.52 14.52
CA GLY A 144 -11.42 -6.81 15.26
C GLY A 144 -11.25 -5.27 15.27
N VAL A 145 -10.30 -4.74 14.50
CA VAL A 145 -10.10 -3.29 14.33
C VAL A 145 -10.71 -2.86 13.00
N MET A 146 -11.53 -1.82 13.02
CA MET A 146 -12.14 -1.28 11.80
C MET A 146 -11.12 -0.41 11.04
N VAL A 147 -10.69 -0.86 9.86
CA VAL A 147 -9.60 -0.23 9.09
C VAL A 147 -10.10 0.29 7.73
N TYR A 148 -11.04 -0.42 7.11
CA TYR A 148 -11.49 -0.15 5.74
C TYR A 148 -12.89 0.49 5.71
N GLN A 149 -13.20 1.24 4.64
CA GLN A 149 -14.54 1.82 4.46
C GLN A 149 -15.57 0.73 4.15
N GLU A 150 -15.11 -0.30 3.45
CA GLU A 150 -15.86 -1.50 3.07
C GLU A 150 -16.35 -2.29 4.30
N GLN A 151 -15.67 -2.16 5.45
CA GLN A 151 -16.10 -2.78 6.71
C GLN A 151 -17.24 -2.01 7.40
N VAL A 152 -17.53 -0.78 6.94
CA VAL A 152 -18.64 0.06 7.44
C VAL A 152 -19.90 -0.10 6.57
N MET A 153 -19.72 -0.38 5.28
CA MET A 153 -20.79 -0.53 4.30
C MET A 153 -21.54 -1.85 4.46
#